data_AF-A0A7G5E253-F1
#
_entry.id   AF-A0A7G5E253-F1
#
_cell.length_a   1.000
_cell.length_b   1.000
_cell.length_c   1.000
_cell.angle_alpha   90.00
_cell.angle_beta   90.00
_cell.angle_gamma   90.00
#
_symmetry.space_group_name_H-M   'P 1'
#
loop_
_entity.id
_entity.type
_entity.pdbx_description
1 polymer ?
#
loop_
_entity_poly.entity_id
_entity_poly.type
_entity_poly.pdbx_seq_one_letter_code
_entity_poly.pdbx_strand_id
1 'polypeptide(L)'
;MKKTDYEQFAGKKCQELIQIQERFRTQFELGNYQQWYYDAELALLRLYNNDEDQIYLKYIPIGTFSFTSETWMWSWFNEHSVEPNKGSILAVKEFGIKNNYTKLTEGTFPADEFDCWEFAAISLDMLNGMGLYRVSTEKLQSYFLITAVLDENSREVVHFNQAKVTCKIHGLSRPAFICQHLDLKNPKGFEESFDTYKGMELDEEDDFAAWCDECERVRMKYNGWNEDSEEFAKIKLVCEDCYFELKDFNKAE
;
A
#
# COMPACT_ATOMS: atom_id res chain seq x y z
N MET A 1 4.35 -38.75 18.88
CA MET A 1 3.91 -37.75 19.88
C MET A 1 2.44 -37.44 19.67
N LYS A 2 1.68 -37.18 20.73
CA LYS A 2 0.27 -36.76 20.64
C LYS A 2 0.26 -35.28 20.26
N LYS A 3 -0.48 -34.91 19.20
CA LYS A 3 -0.54 -33.52 18.74
C LYS A 3 -1.17 -32.62 19.79
N THR A 4 -0.62 -31.42 19.98
CA THR A 4 -1.20 -30.39 20.85
C THR A 4 -2.56 -29.92 20.31
N ASP A 5 -3.35 -29.23 21.13
CA ASP A 5 -4.64 -28.65 20.72
C ASP A 5 -4.46 -27.67 19.55
N TYR A 6 -3.45 -26.80 19.65
CA TYR A 6 -3.05 -25.89 18.57
C TYR A 6 -2.68 -26.64 17.27
N GLU A 7 -1.83 -27.66 17.34
CA GLU A 7 -1.41 -28.42 16.14
C GLU A 7 -2.57 -29.14 15.44
N GLN A 8 -3.58 -29.57 16.20
CA GLN A 8 -4.79 -30.16 15.64
C GLN A 8 -5.65 -29.09 14.96
N PHE A 9 -5.83 -27.94 15.61
CA PHE A 9 -6.56 -26.80 15.07
C PHE A 9 -5.90 -26.25 13.79
N ALA A 10 -4.62 -25.90 13.85
CA ALA A 10 -3.86 -25.37 12.73
C ALA A 10 -3.80 -26.37 11.56
N GLY A 11 -3.55 -27.64 11.85
CA GLY A 11 -3.57 -28.70 10.84
C GLY A 11 -4.92 -28.82 10.12
N LYS A 12 -6.04 -28.67 10.84
CA LYS A 12 -7.38 -28.63 10.24
C LYS A 12 -7.54 -27.42 9.32
N LYS A 13 -7.07 -26.23 9.74
CA LYS A 13 -7.12 -25.01 8.92
C LYS A 13 -6.27 -25.12 7.65
N CYS A 14 -5.08 -25.72 7.73
CA CYS A 14 -4.27 -25.99 6.54
C CYS A 14 -4.95 -26.98 5.58
N GLN A 15 -5.67 -27.99 6.09
CA GLN A 15 -6.42 -28.91 5.23
C GLN A 15 -7.60 -28.22 4.52
N GLU A 16 -8.34 -27.36 5.23
CA GLU A 16 -9.41 -26.54 4.64
C GLU A 16 -8.86 -25.58 3.58
N LEU A 17 -7.69 -24.98 3.84
CA LEU A 17 -7.02 -24.07 2.94
C LEU A 17 -6.73 -24.68 1.57
N ILE A 18 -6.32 -25.96 1.48
CA ILE A 18 -5.96 -26.60 0.21
C ILE A 18 -7.09 -26.43 -0.82
N GLN A 19 -8.35 -26.69 -0.43
CA GLN A 19 -9.49 -26.61 -1.34
C GLN A 19 -9.86 -25.16 -1.70
N ILE A 20 -9.66 -24.22 -0.77
CA ILE A 20 -9.89 -22.79 -1.01
C ILE A 20 -8.85 -22.26 -1.99
N GLN A 21 -7.57 -22.54 -1.72
CA GLN A 21 -6.45 -22.06 -2.51
C GLN A 21 -6.44 -22.65 -3.92
N GLU A 22 -6.78 -23.93 -4.10
CA GLU A 22 -6.91 -24.54 -5.43
C GLU A 22 -7.99 -23.85 -6.26
N ARG A 23 -9.18 -23.63 -5.68
CA ARG A 23 -10.26 -22.90 -6.37
C ARG A 23 -9.86 -21.47 -6.71
N PHE A 24 -9.27 -20.75 -5.76
CA PHE A 24 -8.81 -19.38 -5.94
C PHE A 24 -7.76 -19.29 -7.05
N ARG A 25 -6.77 -20.19 -7.04
CA ARG A 25 -5.71 -20.27 -8.06
C ARG A 25 -6.27 -20.56 -9.45
N THR A 26 -7.19 -21.52 -9.58
CA THR A 26 -7.78 -21.88 -10.87
C THR A 26 -8.70 -20.78 -11.39
N GLN A 27 -9.52 -20.19 -10.53
CA GLN A 27 -10.48 -19.16 -10.93
C GLN A 27 -9.82 -17.90 -11.49
N PHE A 28 -8.69 -17.48 -10.90
CA PHE A 28 -7.96 -16.27 -11.28
C PHE A 28 -6.64 -16.55 -12.00
N GLU A 29 -6.44 -17.80 -12.43
CA GLU A 29 -5.27 -18.24 -13.19
C GLU A 29 -3.91 -17.79 -12.60
N LEU A 30 -3.79 -17.75 -11.27
CA LEU A 30 -2.67 -17.09 -10.58
C LEU A 30 -1.28 -17.68 -10.92
N GLY A 31 -1.24 -18.88 -11.50
CA GLY A 31 0.00 -19.51 -11.97
C GLY A 31 0.51 -19.00 -13.33
N ASN A 32 -0.27 -18.18 -14.03
CA ASN A 32 0.07 -17.67 -15.36
C ASN A 32 0.88 -16.35 -15.32
N TYR A 33 0.89 -15.65 -14.18
CA TYR A 33 1.61 -14.39 -14.02
C TYR A 33 3.05 -14.60 -13.57
N GLN A 34 4.00 -13.96 -14.25
CA GLN A 34 5.43 -14.09 -13.98
C GLN A 34 5.96 -12.99 -13.06
N GLN A 35 5.30 -11.84 -13.02
CA GLN A 35 5.73 -10.67 -12.26
C GLN A 35 4.70 -10.30 -11.21
N TRP A 36 5.20 -9.69 -10.14
CA TRP A 36 4.37 -9.13 -9.08
C TRP A 36 4.95 -7.80 -8.61
N TYR A 37 4.07 -6.91 -8.22
CA TYR A 37 4.39 -5.68 -7.51
C TYR A 37 3.30 -5.43 -6.48
N TYR A 38 3.66 -4.98 -5.28
CA TYR A 38 2.66 -4.58 -4.30
C TYR A 38 2.95 -3.16 -3.82
N ASP A 39 1.87 -2.45 -3.51
CA ASP A 39 1.90 -1.15 -2.89
C ASP A 39 1.35 -1.27 -1.47
N ALA A 40 2.22 -1.05 -0.48
CA ALA A 40 1.87 -1.18 0.92
C ALA A 40 0.87 -0.10 1.37
N GLU A 41 0.98 1.13 0.87
CA GLU A 41 0.08 2.23 1.26
C GLU A 41 -1.35 1.96 0.78
N LEU A 42 -1.49 1.34 -0.39
CA LEU A 42 -2.79 0.98 -0.95
C LEU A 42 -3.26 -0.41 -0.54
N ALA A 43 -2.38 -1.22 0.06
CA ALA A 43 -2.61 -2.64 0.31
C ALA A 43 -3.12 -3.37 -0.95
N LEU A 44 -2.45 -3.12 -2.07
CA LEU A 44 -2.75 -3.69 -3.38
C LEU A 44 -1.59 -4.52 -3.91
N LEU A 45 -1.92 -5.67 -4.47
CA LEU A 45 -0.99 -6.57 -5.15
C LEU A 45 -1.39 -6.65 -6.62
N ARG A 46 -0.46 -6.28 -7.51
CA ARG A 46 -0.55 -6.49 -8.96
C ARG A 46 0.22 -7.75 -9.33
N LEU A 47 -0.43 -8.66 -10.07
CA LEU A 47 0.23 -9.78 -10.76
C LEU A 47 0.11 -9.54 -12.26
N TYR A 48 1.18 -9.72 -13.02
CA TYR A 48 1.18 -9.32 -14.43
C TYR A 48 2.26 -10.04 -15.26
N ASN A 49 2.03 -10.06 -16.57
CA ASN A 49 3.02 -10.40 -17.59
C ASN A 49 3.39 -9.18 -18.44
N ASN A 50 2.42 -8.29 -18.67
CA ASN A 50 2.53 -6.99 -19.34
C ASN A 50 1.31 -6.13 -18.95
N ASP A 51 1.16 -4.95 -19.55
CA ASP A 51 0.07 -4.02 -19.19
C ASP A 51 -1.33 -4.46 -19.68
N GLU A 52 -1.44 -5.44 -20.58
CA GLU A 52 -2.71 -6.00 -21.07
C GLU A 52 -3.09 -7.32 -20.37
N ASP A 53 -2.14 -7.98 -19.70
CA ASP A 53 -2.33 -9.26 -19.01
C ASP A 53 -1.91 -9.14 -17.54
N GLN A 54 -2.89 -8.73 -16.72
CA GLN A 54 -2.69 -8.38 -15.32
C GLN A 54 -3.95 -8.54 -14.47
N ILE A 55 -3.75 -8.64 -13.16
CA ILE A 55 -4.82 -8.66 -12.15
C ILE A 55 -4.40 -7.85 -10.92
N TYR A 56 -5.37 -7.15 -10.33
CA TYR A 56 -5.19 -6.36 -9.12
C TYR A 56 -5.96 -6.99 -7.96
N LEU A 57 -5.28 -7.21 -6.85
CA LEU A 57 -5.80 -7.91 -5.68
C LEU A 57 -5.69 -7.00 -4.46
N LYS A 58 -6.81 -6.74 -3.79
CA LYS A 58 -6.82 -6.11 -2.47
C LYS A 58 -6.38 -7.13 -1.44
N TYR A 59 -5.46 -6.75 -0.55
CA TYR A 59 -4.94 -7.66 0.46
C TYR A 59 -4.93 -7.07 1.86
N ILE A 60 -4.90 -7.93 2.89
CA ILE A 60 -4.52 -7.60 4.27
C ILE A 60 -3.17 -8.26 4.55
N PRO A 61 -2.16 -7.54 5.07
CA PRO A 61 -0.88 -8.17 5.43
C PRO A 61 -1.08 -9.07 6.66
N ILE A 62 -0.61 -10.32 6.57
CA ILE A 62 -0.69 -11.28 7.67
C ILE A 62 0.57 -11.19 8.53
N GLY A 63 1.73 -11.27 7.88
CA GLY A 63 3.02 -11.26 8.52
C GLY A 63 4.14 -11.60 7.55
N THR A 64 5.35 -11.61 8.07
CA THR A 64 6.56 -11.85 7.29
C THR A 64 7.44 -12.91 7.93
N PHE A 65 8.12 -13.68 7.08
CA PHE A 65 9.11 -14.67 7.49
C PHE A 65 10.49 -14.23 7.01
N SER A 66 11.43 -14.06 7.95
CA SER A 66 12.81 -13.69 7.67
C SER A 66 13.67 -14.94 7.47
N PHE A 67 14.25 -15.10 6.29
CA PHE A 67 15.24 -16.16 6.03
C PHE A 67 16.56 -15.93 6.77
N THR A 68 16.83 -14.68 7.17
CA THR A 68 18.09 -14.33 7.85
C THR A 68 18.07 -14.71 9.32
N SER A 69 16.93 -14.53 9.98
CA SER A 69 16.75 -14.80 11.41
C SER A 69 15.92 -16.04 11.69
N GLU A 70 15.32 -16.66 10.67
CA GLU A 70 14.40 -17.80 10.80
C GLU A 70 13.23 -17.50 11.76
N THR A 71 12.70 -16.28 11.64
CA THR A 71 11.62 -15.79 12.50
C THR A 71 10.41 -15.36 11.69
N TRP A 72 9.24 -15.66 12.23
CA TRP A 72 7.98 -15.03 11.84
C TRP A 72 7.78 -13.72 12.60
N MET A 73 7.20 -12.72 11.93
CA MET A 73 6.71 -11.48 12.52
C MET A 73 5.29 -11.20 12.05
N TRP A 74 4.36 -11.03 12.99
CA TRP A 74 2.99 -10.63 12.65
C TRP A 74 2.92 -9.17 12.18
N SER A 75 2.05 -8.89 11.21
CA SER A 75 1.88 -7.53 10.68
C SER A 75 1.38 -6.53 11.74
N TRP A 76 0.56 -6.97 12.71
CA TRP A 76 0.13 -6.13 13.84
C TRP A 76 1.27 -5.71 14.75
N PHE A 77 2.38 -6.46 14.78
CA PHE A 77 3.55 -6.13 15.59
C PHE A 77 4.54 -5.23 14.85
N ASN A 78 4.49 -5.22 13.52
CA ASN A 78 5.37 -4.40 12.71
C ASN A 78 4.92 -2.93 12.72
N GLU A 79 5.52 -2.12 13.58
CA GLU A 79 5.26 -0.68 13.67
C GLU A 79 5.67 0.07 12.40
N HIS A 80 6.61 -0.47 11.61
CA HIS A 80 7.09 0.13 10.36
C HIS A 80 6.26 -0.23 9.13
N SER A 81 5.31 -1.16 9.25
CA SER A 81 4.35 -1.48 8.18
C SER A 81 3.35 -0.34 8.02
N VAL A 82 3.19 0.17 6.80
CA VAL A 82 2.33 1.32 6.48
C VAL A 82 0.95 0.91 5.98
N GLU A 83 0.71 -0.40 5.83
CA GLU A 83 -0.56 -0.94 5.34
C GLU A 83 -1.74 -0.49 6.20
N PRO A 84 -2.76 0.18 5.61
CA PRO A 84 -3.84 0.81 6.36
C PRO A 84 -4.75 -0.20 7.07
N ASN A 85 -4.80 -1.44 6.57
CA ASN A 85 -5.69 -2.49 7.06
C ASN A 85 -5.00 -3.55 7.93
N LYS A 86 -3.71 -3.36 8.29
CA LYS A 86 -2.97 -4.30 9.16
C LYS A 86 -3.66 -4.52 10.52
N GLY A 87 -4.41 -3.53 11.01
CA GLY A 87 -5.18 -3.64 12.25
C GLY A 87 -6.18 -4.81 12.26
N SER A 88 -6.65 -5.25 11.09
CA SER A 88 -7.57 -6.40 10.97
C SER A 88 -6.98 -7.69 11.53
N ILE A 89 -5.65 -7.85 11.45
CA ILE A 89 -5.00 -9.09 11.90
C ILE A 89 -4.97 -9.22 13.43
N LEU A 90 -5.30 -8.15 14.18
CA LEU A 90 -5.45 -8.20 15.63
C LEU A 90 -6.53 -9.21 16.06
N ALA A 91 -7.53 -9.48 15.22
CA ALA A 91 -8.52 -10.52 15.49
C ALA A 91 -7.86 -11.88 15.75
N VAL A 92 -6.81 -12.23 14.98
CA VAL A 92 -6.05 -13.48 15.16
C VAL A 92 -5.35 -13.52 16.52
N LYS A 93 -4.81 -12.38 16.96
CA LYS A 93 -4.21 -12.23 18.28
C LYS A 93 -5.25 -12.40 19.40
N GLU A 94 -6.40 -11.78 19.28
CA GLU A 94 -7.50 -11.90 20.26
C GLU A 94 -7.98 -13.35 20.39
N PHE A 95 -8.10 -14.06 19.27
CA PHE A 95 -8.40 -15.49 19.28
C PHE A 95 -7.29 -16.31 19.92
N GLY A 96 -6.03 -15.99 19.65
CA GLY A 96 -4.87 -16.59 20.31
C GLY A 96 -4.93 -16.46 21.83
N ILE A 97 -5.26 -15.27 22.33
CA ILE A 97 -5.43 -15.00 23.78
C ILE A 97 -6.55 -15.86 24.35
N LYS A 98 -7.72 -15.89 23.70
CA LYS A 98 -8.89 -16.65 24.17
C LYS A 98 -8.62 -18.15 24.28
N ASN A 99 -7.77 -18.70 23.41
CA ASN A 99 -7.49 -20.13 23.33
C ASN A 99 -6.11 -20.53 23.90
N ASN A 100 -5.35 -19.57 24.45
CA ASN A 100 -3.97 -19.77 24.93
C ASN A 100 -3.01 -20.32 23.87
N TYR A 101 -3.10 -19.81 22.64
CA TYR A 101 -2.20 -20.17 21.54
C TYR A 101 -1.08 -19.13 21.40
N THR A 102 0.07 -19.40 22.03
CA THR A 102 1.19 -18.44 22.13
C THR A 102 1.71 -17.97 20.77
N LYS A 103 1.78 -18.87 19.77
CA LYS A 103 2.18 -18.57 18.38
C LYS A 103 1.31 -17.49 17.70
N LEU A 104 0.07 -17.28 18.17
CA LEU A 104 -0.82 -16.25 17.64
C LEU A 104 -0.74 -14.93 18.43
N THR A 105 -0.04 -14.92 19.58
CA THR A 105 0.00 -13.77 20.51
C THR A 105 1.36 -13.10 20.61
N GLU A 106 2.43 -13.85 20.38
CA GLU A 106 3.81 -13.32 20.35
C GLU A 106 4.05 -12.59 19.03
N GLY A 107 4.66 -11.40 19.08
CA GLY A 107 4.81 -10.54 17.89
C GLY A 107 5.82 -11.06 16.88
N THR A 108 6.99 -11.49 17.37
CA THR A 108 8.08 -12.07 16.58
C THR A 108 8.66 -13.27 17.33
N PHE A 109 8.84 -14.40 16.64
CA PHE A 109 9.34 -15.64 17.24
C PHE A 109 9.96 -16.57 16.18
N PRO A 110 10.82 -17.53 16.57
CA PRO A 110 11.35 -18.54 15.65
C PRO A 110 10.24 -19.38 15.01
N ALA A 111 10.29 -19.56 13.70
CA ALA A 111 9.28 -20.29 12.95
C ALA A 111 9.91 -21.00 11.75
N ASP A 112 9.17 -21.92 11.13
CA ASP A 112 9.53 -22.50 9.83
C ASP A 112 8.46 -22.21 8.77
N GLU A 113 8.65 -22.74 7.55
CA GLU A 113 7.68 -22.55 6.47
C GLU A 113 6.31 -23.19 6.77
N PHE A 114 6.27 -24.29 7.52
CA PHE A 114 5.00 -24.93 7.89
C PHE A 114 4.20 -24.03 8.84
N ASP A 115 4.87 -23.46 9.84
CA ASP A 115 4.30 -22.47 10.75
C ASP A 115 3.69 -21.28 9.97
N CYS A 116 4.41 -20.76 8.98
CA CYS A 116 3.93 -19.64 8.17
C CYS A 116 2.60 -19.94 7.47
N TRP A 117 2.46 -21.14 6.91
CA TRP A 117 1.21 -21.57 6.26
C TRP A 117 0.08 -21.82 7.26
N GLU A 118 0.38 -22.28 8.48
CA GLU A 118 -0.61 -22.37 9.56
C GLU A 118 -1.18 -20.98 9.90
N PHE A 119 -0.31 -20.00 10.09
CA PHE A 119 -0.71 -18.62 10.40
C PHE A 119 -1.56 -18.01 9.29
N ALA A 120 -1.18 -18.25 8.04
CA ALA A 120 -1.92 -17.77 6.89
C ALA A 120 -3.30 -18.45 6.77
N ALA A 121 -3.37 -19.78 6.98
CA ALA A 121 -4.63 -20.53 6.94
C ALA A 121 -5.60 -20.09 8.05
N ILE A 122 -5.11 -19.90 9.27
CA ILE A 122 -5.91 -19.39 10.40
C ILE A 122 -6.44 -17.98 10.07
N SER A 123 -5.58 -17.11 9.55
CA SER A 123 -5.96 -15.74 9.20
C SER A 123 -7.04 -15.70 8.12
N LEU A 124 -6.95 -16.58 7.12
CA LEU A 124 -7.96 -16.69 6.07
C LEU A 124 -9.33 -17.08 6.61
N ASP A 125 -9.39 -18.09 7.47
CA ASP A 125 -10.63 -18.54 8.08
C ASP A 125 -11.27 -17.45 8.95
N MET A 126 -10.46 -16.79 9.77
CA MET A 126 -10.93 -15.78 10.72
C MET A 126 -11.43 -14.49 10.08
N LEU A 127 -10.78 -14.07 8.98
CA LEU A 127 -11.09 -12.82 8.29
C LEU A 127 -11.91 -13.04 7.02
N ASN A 128 -12.33 -14.30 6.76
CA ASN A 128 -13.15 -14.70 5.62
C ASN A 128 -12.59 -14.20 4.27
N GLY A 129 -11.29 -14.37 4.05
CA GLY A 129 -10.64 -13.96 2.80
C GLY A 129 -10.89 -14.93 1.64
N MET A 130 -10.65 -14.46 0.43
CA MET A 130 -10.85 -15.22 -0.81
C MET A 130 -9.76 -16.27 -1.05
N GLY A 131 -8.54 -15.97 -0.61
CA GLY A 131 -7.36 -16.79 -0.83
C GLY A 131 -6.12 -16.16 -0.23
N LEU A 132 -4.99 -16.85 -0.35
CA LEU A 132 -3.69 -16.37 0.12
C LEU A 132 -2.77 -16.10 -1.06
N TYR A 133 -1.87 -15.14 -0.90
CA TYR A 133 -0.74 -14.97 -1.80
C TYR A 133 0.54 -14.75 -1.00
N ARG A 134 1.65 -15.31 -1.48
CA ARG A 134 2.96 -15.16 -0.85
C ARG A 134 3.93 -14.55 -1.85
N VAL A 135 4.50 -13.40 -1.49
CA VAL A 135 5.62 -12.80 -2.22
C VAL A 135 6.93 -13.16 -1.52
N SER A 136 7.96 -13.48 -2.31
CA SER A 136 9.29 -13.84 -1.79
C SER A 136 10.34 -12.92 -2.37
N THR A 137 11.20 -12.40 -1.51
CA THR A 137 12.46 -11.74 -1.85
C THR A 137 13.63 -12.64 -1.41
N GLU A 138 14.87 -12.23 -1.64
CA GLU A 138 16.04 -12.99 -1.21
C GLU A 138 16.11 -13.23 0.31
N LYS A 139 15.53 -12.32 1.12
CA LYS A 139 15.67 -12.33 2.59
C LYS A 139 14.37 -12.48 3.35
N LEU A 140 13.24 -12.25 2.69
CA LEU A 140 11.94 -12.11 3.35
C LEU A 140 10.82 -12.71 2.49
N GLN A 141 9.92 -13.45 3.12
CA GLN A 141 8.61 -13.77 2.56
C GLN A 141 7.54 -12.92 3.23
N SER A 142 6.63 -12.37 2.45
CA SER A 142 5.44 -11.68 2.96
C SER A 142 4.19 -12.46 2.58
N TYR A 143 3.29 -12.61 3.55
CA TYR A 143 2.06 -13.38 3.40
C TYR A 143 0.87 -12.43 3.40
N PHE A 144 0.06 -12.52 2.36
CA PHE A 144 -1.07 -11.64 2.09
C PHE A 144 -2.37 -12.44 2.07
N LEU A 145 -3.36 -11.94 2.81
CA LEU A 145 -4.73 -12.42 2.73
C LEU A 145 -5.45 -11.62 1.65
N ILE A 146 -5.87 -12.27 0.56
CA ILE A 146 -6.60 -11.60 -0.51
C ILE A 146 -8.07 -11.47 -0.13
N THR A 147 -8.59 -10.24 -0.21
CA THR A 147 -9.97 -9.91 0.18
C THR A 147 -10.86 -9.55 -1.00
N ALA A 148 -10.29 -9.07 -2.10
CA ALA A 148 -11.03 -8.75 -3.32
C ALA A 148 -10.13 -8.82 -4.56
N VAL A 149 -10.76 -9.08 -5.70
CA VAL A 149 -10.20 -8.80 -7.02
C VAL A 149 -10.80 -7.50 -7.51
N LEU A 150 -9.96 -6.59 -8.00
CA LEU A 150 -10.38 -5.25 -8.40
C LEU A 150 -10.47 -5.13 -9.92
N ASP A 151 -11.44 -4.33 -10.37
CA ASP A 151 -11.56 -3.90 -11.77
C ASP A 151 -10.43 -2.92 -12.10
N GLU A 152 -9.93 -2.97 -13.34
CA GLU A 152 -8.85 -2.08 -13.80
C GLU A 152 -9.23 -0.59 -13.72
N ASN A 153 -10.52 -0.27 -13.85
CA ASN A 153 -11.06 1.08 -13.77
C ASN A 153 -11.55 1.43 -12.35
N SER A 154 -11.33 0.55 -11.37
CA SER A 154 -11.63 0.88 -9.98
C SER A 154 -10.72 2.00 -9.50
N ARG A 155 -11.26 2.86 -8.64
CA ARG A 155 -10.55 3.99 -8.03
C ARG A 155 -9.19 3.59 -7.47
N GLU A 156 -9.13 2.47 -6.75
CA GLU A 156 -7.89 2.02 -6.12
C GLU A 156 -6.83 1.60 -7.14
N VAL A 157 -7.24 1.01 -8.28
CA VAL A 157 -6.32 0.60 -9.35
C VAL A 157 -5.84 1.79 -10.16
N VAL A 158 -6.74 2.73 -10.49
CA VAL A 158 -6.34 4.01 -11.12
C VAL A 158 -5.29 4.70 -10.25
N HIS A 159 -5.54 4.83 -8.95
CA HIS A 159 -4.58 5.43 -8.02
C HIS A 159 -3.28 4.64 -7.87
N PHE A 160 -3.32 3.31 -7.93
CA PHE A 160 -2.12 2.47 -7.93
C PHE A 160 -1.24 2.69 -9.17
N ASN A 161 -1.86 2.93 -10.32
CA ASN A 161 -1.17 3.15 -11.58
C ASN A 161 -0.70 4.60 -11.78
N GLN A 162 -1.11 5.53 -10.92
CA GLN A 162 -0.60 6.91 -10.93
C GLN A 162 0.91 6.93 -10.73
N ALA A 163 1.58 7.85 -11.42
CA ALA A 163 3.03 8.04 -11.27
C ALA A 163 3.40 8.31 -9.80
N LYS A 164 4.60 7.90 -9.40
CA LYS A 164 5.16 8.16 -8.06
C LYS A 164 6.55 8.76 -8.15
N VAL A 165 6.90 9.56 -7.16
CA VAL A 165 8.21 10.20 -7.02
C VAL A 165 8.83 9.87 -5.66
N THR A 166 10.14 9.69 -5.64
CA THR A 166 10.89 9.45 -4.40
C THR A 166 11.35 10.77 -3.79
N CYS A 167 10.70 11.20 -2.71
CA CYS A 167 11.12 12.29 -1.87
C CYS A 167 12.18 11.83 -0.85
N LYS A 168 13.20 12.66 -0.62
CA LYS A 168 14.23 12.39 0.40
C LYS A 168 13.74 12.54 1.84
N ILE A 169 12.60 13.20 2.02
CA ILE A 169 12.01 13.50 3.33
C ILE A 169 10.85 12.53 3.61
N HIS A 170 9.93 12.38 2.63
CA HIS A 170 8.67 11.64 2.81
C HIS A 170 8.63 10.24 2.19
N GLY A 171 9.66 9.85 1.42
CA GLY A 171 9.66 8.56 0.74
C GLY A 171 8.89 8.58 -0.59
N LEU A 172 8.24 7.47 -0.94
CA LEU A 172 7.52 7.32 -2.20
C LEU A 172 6.13 7.93 -2.09
N SER A 173 5.75 8.84 -2.98
CA SER A 173 4.45 9.53 -2.91
C SER A 173 4.06 10.06 -4.29
N ARG A 174 2.80 10.52 -4.46
CA ARG A 174 2.33 11.05 -5.76
C ARG A 174 3.12 12.31 -6.16
N PRO A 175 3.35 12.54 -7.45
CA PRO A 175 3.97 13.76 -7.93
C PRO A 175 3.05 14.95 -7.65
N ALA A 176 3.66 16.10 -7.42
CA ALA A 176 3.03 17.39 -7.44
C ALA A 176 3.98 18.41 -8.08
N PHE A 177 3.41 19.45 -8.66
CA PHE A 177 4.13 20.46 -9.42
C PHE A 177 3.93 21.82 -8.77
N ILE A 178 5.03 22.45 -8.35
CA ILE A 178 4.99 23.75 -7.70
C ILE A 178 5.87 24.77 -8.43
N CYS A 179 5.52 26.06 -8.40
CA CYS A 179 6.46 27.08 -8.85
C CYS A 179 7.73 27.10 -7.98
N GLN A 180 8.85 27.55 -8.56
CA GLN A 180 10.14 27.63 -7.86
C GLN A 180 10.14 28.52 -6.60
N HIS A 181 9.14 29.39 -6.48
CA HIS A 181 9.04 30.41 -5.45
C HIS A 181 8.38 29.92 -4.16
N LEU A 182 7.55 28.87 -4.18
CA LEU A 182 6.95 28.34 -2.97
C LEU A 182 8.03 27.73 -2.06
N ASP A 183 8.04 28.15 -0.79
CA ASP A 183 8.95 27.63 0.24
C ASP A 183 8.30 27.69 1.63
N LEU A 184 8.96 27.08 2.62
CA LEU A 184 8.56 27.07 4.03
C LEU A 184 9.28 28.16 4.84
N LYS A 185 9.68 29.28 4.21
CA LYS A 185 10.40 30.38 4.90
C LYS A 185 9.53 31.60 5.09
N ASN A 186 8.80 32.02 4.06
CA ASN A 186 7.88 33.15 4.13
C ASN A 186 6.61 32.84 3.33
N PRO A 187 5.41 33.13 3.87
CA PRO A 187 4.17 32.97 3.12
C PRO A 187 4.17 33.83 1.84
N LYS A 188 3.83 33.22 0.71
CA LYS A 188 3.74 33.88 -0.61
C LYS A 188 2.38 33.69 -1.28
N GLY A 189 1.39 33.26 -0.50
CA GLY A 189 0.10 32.78 -0.97
C GLY A 189 0.20 31.43 -1.68
N PHE A 190 -0.95 30.83 -1.96
CA PHE A 190 -1.04 29.47 -2.48
C PHE A 190 -2.27 29.34 -3.38
N GLU A 191 -2.01 29.46 -4.68
CA GLU A 191 -2.97 29.26 -5.75
C GLU A 191 -2.83 27.84 -6.28
N GLU A 192 -3.94 27.23 -6.65
CA GLU A 192 -4.03 25.83 -7.06
C GLU A 192 -4.92 25.66 -8.29
N SER A 193 -4.66 24.63 -9.10
CA SER A 193 -5.43 24.31 -10.30
C SER A 193 -6.90 24.02 -10.01
N PHE A 194 -7.17 23.39 -8.87
CA PHE A 194 -8.47 23.09 -8.30
C PHE A 194 -8.31 22.95 -6.77
N ASP A 195 -9.40 22.97 -6.01
CA ASP A 195 -9.31 22.83 -4.56
C ASP A 195 -8.85 21.42 -4.16
N THR A 196 -7.69 21.34 -3.51
CA THR A 196 -7.01 20.08 -3.17
C THR A 196 -7.08 19.72 -1.69
N TYR A 197 -7.15 18.44 -1.35
CA TYR A 197 -6.97 17.96 0.02
C TYR A 197 -6.22 16.63 0.06
N LYS A 198 -5.53 16.37 1.18
CA LYS A 198 -4.65 15.20 1.31
C LYS A 198 -5.44 13.91 1.13
N GLY A 199 -4.96 13.02 0.26
CA GLY A 199 -5.61 11.75 -0.04
C GLY A 199 -6.84 11.84 -0.94
N MET A 200 -7.06 12.99 -1.60
CA MET A 200 -8.10 13.10 -2.62
C MET A 200 -7.81 12.23 -3.85
N GLU A 201 -8.86 11.91 -4.58
CA GLU A 201 -8.77 11.30 -5.90
C GLU A 201 -8.38 12.36 -6.94
N LEU A 202 -7.58 11.95 -7.92
CA LEU A 202 -7.23 12.76 -9.08
C LEU A 202 -7.73 12.03 -10.32
N ASP A 203 -8.36 12.77 -11.24
CA ASP A 203 -8.67 12.25 -12.58
C ASP A 203 -7.37 11.99 -13.36
N GLU A 204 -7.43 11.21 -14.45
CA GLU A 204 -6.24 10.83 -15.23
C GLU A 204 -5.46 12.05 -15.79
N GLU A 205 -6.15 13.16 -16.01
CA GLU A 205 -5.57 14.41 -16.53
C GLU A 205 -5.17 15.40 -15.44
N ASP A 206 -5.48 15.12 -14.17
CA ASP A 206 -5.25 16.03 -13.05
C ASP A 206 -3.96 15.71 -12.31
N ASP A 207 -3.11 16.74 -12.18
CA ASP A 207 -1.96 16.73 -11.30
C ASP A 207 -2.16 17.73 -10.16
N PHE A 208 -1.61 17.42 -8.98
CA PHE A 208 -1.44 18.43 -7.95
C PHE A 208 -0.54 19.54 -8.47
N ALA A 209 -1.09 20.72 -8.71
CA ALA A 209 -0.36 21.87 -9.22
C ALA A 209 -0.66 23.12 -8.40
N ALA A 210 0.39 23.78 -7.90
CA ALA A 210 0.24 25.04 -7.16
C ALA A 210 1.33 26.06 -7.46
N TRP A 211 0.99 27.32 -7.26
CA TRP A 211 1.91 28.45 -7.48
C TRP A 211 1.62 29.58 -6.49
N CYS A 212 2.57 30.52 -6.35
CA CYS A 212 2.40 31.66 -5.46
C CYS A 212 1.60 32.79 -6.12
N ASP A 213 1.14 33.77 -5.33
CA ASP A 213 0.38 34.92 -5.82
C ASP A 213 1.10 35.72 -6.91
N GLU A 214 2.43 35.76 -6.86
CA GLU A 214 3.22 36.45 -7.89
C GLU A 214 3.16 35.72 -9.23
N CYS A 215 3.28 34.39 -9.22
CA CYS A 215 3.09 33.57 -10.40
C CYS A 215 1.66 33.71 -10.95
N GLU A 216 0.65 33.82 -10.08
CA GLU A 216 -0.73 34.03 -10.52
C GLU A 216 -0.92 35.39 -11.22
N ARG A 217 -0.34 36.46 -10.69
CA ARG A 217 -0.35 37.77 -11.37
C ARG A 217 0.30 37.69 -12.74
N VAL A 218 1.40 36.95 -12.88
CA VAL A 218 2.07 36.75 -14.16
C VAL A 218 1.21 35.93 -15.13
N ARG A 219 0.61 34.83 -14.67
CA ARG A 219 -0.32 33.99 -15.45
C ARG A 219 -1.53 34.79 -15.96
N MET A 220 -2.14 35.58 -15.07
CA MET A 220 -3.28 36.44 -15.41
C MET A 220 -2.92 37.54 -16.41
N LYS A 221 -1.72 38.13 -16.31
CA LYS A 221 -1.23 39.12 -17.29
C LYS A 221 -1.16 38.53 -18.71
N TYR A 222 -0.79 37.26 -18.83
CA TYR A 222 -0.68 36.57 -20.11
C TYR A 222 -1.91 35.75 -20.50
N ASN A 223 -3.01 35.88 -19.74
CA ASN A 223 -4.26 35.17 -19.97
C ASN A 223 -4.12 33.63 -19.96
N GLY A 224 -3.17 33.11 -19.16
CA GLY A 224 -2.87 31.69 -19.06
C GLY A 224 -1.37 31.41 -18.91
N TRP A 225 -1.05 30.12 -18.90
CA TRP A 225 0.34 29.64 -18.98
C TRP A 225 0.86 29.73 -20.41
N ASN A 226 2.09 30.22 -20.54
CA ASN A 226 2.82 30.41 -21.78
C ASN A 226 4.34 30.40 -21.51
N GLU A 227 5.16 30.48 -22.55
CA GLU A 227 6.63 30.44 -22.42
C GLU A 227 7.18 31.45 -21.37
N ASP A 228 6.66 32.68 -21.35
CA ASP A 228 7.13 33.73 -20.42
C ASP A 228 6.75 33.44 -18.96
N SER A 229 5.50 33.02 -18.71
CA SER A 229 5.00 32.72 -17.36
C SER A 229 5.56 31.41 -16.81
N GLU A 230 5.79 30.42 -17.68
CA GLU A 230 6.46 29.17 -17.34
C GLU A 230 7.94 29.39 -17.01
N GLU A 231 8.65 30.21 -17.79
CA GLU A 231 10.04 30.58 -17.51
C GLU A 231 10.17 31.40 -16.22
N PHE A 232 9.15 32.19 -15.86
CA PHE A 232 9.10 32.86 -14.56
C PHE A 232 8.84 31.86 -13.42
N ALA A 233 7.84 31.00 -13.57
CA ALA A 233 7.42 30.08 -12.53
C ALA A 233 8.43 28.94 -12.28
N LYS A 234 9.15 28.50 -13.32
CA LYS A 234 10.10 27.36 -13.31
C LYS A 234 9.60 26.22 -12.44
N ILE A 235 8.54 25.57 -12.92
CA ILE A 235 7.85 24.51 -12.19
C ILE A 235 8.84 23.42 -11.76
N LYS A 236 8.70 22.99 -10.51
CA LYS A 236 9.49 21.94 -9.86
C LYS A 236 8.59 20.77 -9.51
N LEU A 237 9.12 19.58 -9.67
CA LEU A 237 8.52 18.34 -9.19
C LEU A 237 8.81 18.17 -7.69
N VAL A 238 7.75 17.95 -6.91
CA VAL A 238 7.79 17.59 -5.49
C VAL A 238 6.85 16.41 -5.24
N CYS A 239 6.84 15.86 -4.02
CA CYS A 239 5.84 14.85 -3.64
C CYS A 239 4.58 15.49 -3.04
N GLU A 240 3.48 14.75 -3.01
CA GLU A 240 2.19 15.16 -2.43
C GLU A 240 2.35 15.67 -1.00
N ASP A 241 3.18 15.04 -0.17
CA ASP A 241 3.40 15.49 1.21
C ASP A 241 4.09 16.86 1.27
N CYS A 242 5.11 17.10 0.45
CA CYS A 242 5.73 18.43 0.33
C CYS A 242 4.72 19.48 -0.16
N TYR A 243 3.84 19.09 -1.09
CA TYR A 243 2.80 19.98 -1.60
C TYR A 243 1.86 20.42 -0.47
N PHE A 244 1.36 19.49 0.35
CA PHE A 244 0.46 19.82 1.45
C PHE A 244 1.15 20.56 2.60
N GLU A 245 2.42 20.27 2.90
CA GLU A 245 3.22 21.08 3.84
C GLU A 245 3.33 22.54 3.37
N LEU A 246 3.55 22.76 2.07
CA LEU A 246 3.57 24.10 1.48
C LEU A 246 2.20 24.77 1.50
N LYS A 247 1.12 24.01 1.22
CA LYS A 247 -0.25 24.52 1.28
C LYS A 247 -0.59 25.01 2.68
N ASP A 248 -0.33 24.20 3.70
CA ASP A 248 -0.58 24.55 5.09
C ASP A 248 0.23 25.77 5.53
N PHE A 249 1.50 25.85 5.15
CA PHE A 249 2.36 26.98 5.50
C PHE A 249 1.98 28.29 4.79
N ASN A 250 1.61 28.23 3.50
CA ASN A 250 1.34 29.43 2.70
C ASN A 250 -0.13 29.90 2.76
N LYS A 251 -1.06 29.07 3.25
CA LYS A 251 -2.46 29.45 3.53
C LYS A 251 -2.71 29.88 4.98
N ALA A 252 -1.73 29.72 5.88
CA ALA A 252 -1.86 30.19 7.25
C ALA A 252 -1.82 31.74 7.28
N GLU A 253 -2.98 32.35 7.57
CA GLU A 253 -3.11 33.77 7.95
C GLU A 253 -2.57 34.03 9.36
#